data_AF-A0A431X0G0-F1
#
_entry.id   AF-A0A431X0G0-F1
#
_cell.length_a   1.000
_cell.length_b   1.000
_cell.length_c   1.000
_cell.angle_alpha   90.00
_cell.angle_beta   90.00
_cell.angle_gamma   90.00
#
_symmetry.space_group_name_H-M   'P 1'
#
loop_
_entity.id
_entity.type
_entity.pdbx_description
1 polymer ?
#
loop_
_entity_poly.entity_id
_entity_poly.type
_entity_poly.pdbx_seq_one_letter_code
_entity_poly.pdbx_strand_id
1 'polypeptide(L)'
;MNLLSHYCRHFTGAFKFKNRQGRTFFWLCLLADVFLVSVLVALSPFGLLGRLLILLALLVIAGNAIQRLKDAGVTPWMLLLWFIPFVGLAILAILLLLPGRKPVDLPVAPPSSPYVGGK
;
A
#
# COMPACT_ATOMS: atom_id res chain seq x y z
N MET A 1 -12.61 -19.93 -1.46
CA MET A 1 -11.49 -18.95 -1.29
C MET A 1 -12.01 -17.84 -0.39
N ASN A 2 -11.54 -17.79 0.86
CA ASN A 2 -12.20 -17.00 1.90
C ASN A 2 -11.67 -15.56 1.93
N LEU A 3 -12.55 -14.56 1.84
CA LEU A 3 -12.25 -13.12 1.90
C LEU A 3 -11.34 -12.74 3.09
N LEU A 4 -11.49 -13.47 4.20
CA LEU A 4 -10.73 -13.33 5.44
C LEU A 4 -9.22 -13.54 5.26
N SER A 5 -8.79 -14.51 4.43
CA SER A 5 -7.36 -14.74 4.20
C SER A 5 -6.73 -13.64 3.36
N HIS A 6 -7.49 -13.04 2.44
CA HIS A 6 -7.05 -11.89 1.66
C HIS A 6 -6.88 -10.64 2.54
N TYR A 7 -7.77 -10.44 3.51
CA TYR A 7 -7.67 -9.33 4.46
C TYR A 7 -6.47 -9.49 5.42
N CYS A 8 -6.25 -10.69 5.98
CA CYS A 8 -5.07 -10.97 6.79
C CYS A 8 -3.76 -10.74 6.01
N ARG A 9 -3.74 -11.04 4.71
CA ARG A 9 -2.60 -10.78 3.83
C ARG A 9 -2.41 -9.28 3.55
N HIS A 10 -3.49 -8.50 3.46
CA HIS A 10 -3.43 -7.05 3.36
C HIS A 10 -2.81 -6.42 4.61
N PHE A 11 -3.27 -6.85 5.79
CA PHE A 11 -2.76 -6.36 7.06
C PHE A 11 -1.28 -6.71 7.29
N THR A 12 -0.89 -7.97 7.05
CA THR A 12 0.51 -8.41 7.17
C THR A 12 1.39 -7.87 6.05
N GLY A 13 0.84 -7.63 4.86
CA GLY A 13 1.51 -7.06 3.70
C GLY A 13 1.98 -5.62 3.95
N ALA A 14 1.18 -4.84 4.69
CA ALA A 14 1.50 -3.45 5.06
C ALA A 14 2.86 -3.33 5.78
N PHE A 15 3.28 -4.37 6.52
CA PHE A 15 4.53 -4.41 7.27
C PHE A 15 5.66 -5.19 6.56
N LYS A 16 5.34 -5.99 5.54
CA LYS A 16 6.32 -6.86 4.85
C LYS A 16 6.86 -6.29 3.54
N PHE A 17 6.29 -5.21 2.99
CA PHE A 17 6.78 -4.42 1.85
C PHE A 17 7.24 -5.20 0.59
N LYS A 18 6.82 -6.46 0.42
CA LYS A 18 7.32 -7.36 -0.63
C LYS A 18 6.27 -7.82 -1.64
N ASN A 19 4.98 -7.67 -1.33
CA ASN A 19 3.93 -8.24 -2.17
C ASN A 19 3.28 -7.15 -3.01
N ARG A 20 3.46 -7.20 -4.34
CA ARG A 20 2.79 -6.29 -5.28
C ARG A 20 1.31 -6.65 -5.32
N GLN A 21 0.45 -5.70 -4.97
CA GLN A 21 -1.00 -5.86 -5.01
C GLN A 21 -1.56 -5.24 -6.28
N GLY A 22 -2.60 -5.85 -6.86
CA GLY A 22 -3.32 -5.28 -8.00
C GLY A 22 -4.00 -3.96 -7.61
N ARG A 23 -4.16 -3.03 -8.56
CA ARG A 23 -4.74 -1.70 -8.31
C ARG A 23 -6.14 -1.78 -7.69
N THR A 24 -7.00 -2.63 -8.26
CA THR A 24 -8.37 -2.84 -7.79
C THR A 24 -8.40 -3.34 -6.35
N PHE A 25 -7.53 -4.30 -6.02
CA PHE A 25 -7.45 -4.85 -4.67
C PHE A 25 -6.97 -3.80 -3.66
N PHE A 26 -5.96 -3.00 -4.02
CA PHE A 26 -5.49 -1.89 -3.19
C PHE A 26 -6.60 -0.89 -2.86
N TRP A 27 -7.35 -0.43 -3.87
CA TRP A 27 -8.43 0.54 -3.66
C TRP A 27 -9.58 0.00 -2.82
N LEU A 28 -9.97 -1.27 -3.03
CA LEU A 28 -11.00 -1.90 -2.21
C LEU A 28 -10.57 -2.02 -0.74
N CYS A 29 -9.33 -2.42 -0.49
CA CYS A 29 -8.81 -2.49 0.87
C CYS A 29 -8.65 -1.10 1.51
N LEU A 30 -8.16 -0.11 0.76
CA LEU A 30 -8.05 1.27 1.26
C LEU A 30 -9.43 1.86 1.61
N LEU A 31 -10.45 1.63 0.78
CA LEU A 31 -11.82 2.05 1.09
C LEU A 31 -12.38 1.31 2.32
N ALA A 32 -12.10 0.02 2.46
CA ALA A 32 -12.49 -0.75 3.64
C ALA A 32 -11.80 -0.24 4.91
N ASP A 33 -10.51 0.09 4.84
CA ASP A 33 -9.75 0.64 5.97
C ASP A 33 -10.26 2.05 6.35
N VAL A 34 -10.55 2.91 5.36
CA VAL A 34 -11.14 4.24 5.60
C VAL A 34 -12.52 4.14 6.23
N PHE A 35 -13.36 3.20 5.76
CA PHE A 35 -14.67 2.93 6.37
C PHE A 35 -14.54 2.38 7.79
N LEU A 36 -13.60 1.48 8.04
CA LEU A 36 -13.32 0.96 9.37
C LEU A 36 -12.90 2.08 10.33
N VAL A 37 -12.01 2.98 9.88
CA VAL A 37 -11.58 4.15 10.66
C VAL A 37 -12.75 5.10 10.94
N SER A 38 -13.60 5.39 9.95
CA SER A 38 -14.75 6.29 10.17
C SER A 38 -15.75 5.70 11.17
N VAL A 39 -16.01 4.40 11.12
CA VAL A 39 -16.84 3.68 12.09
C VAL A 39 -16.21 3.71 13.48
N LEU A 40 -14.91 3.44 13.60
CA LEU A 40 -14.17 3.50 14.87
C LEU A 40 -14.23 4.90 15.50
N VAL A 41 -14.10 5.95 14.70
CA VAL A 41 -14.19 7.34 15.16
C VAL A 41 -15.62 7.66 15.62
N ALA A 42 -16.65 7.20 14.90
CA ALA A 42 -18.05 7.46 15.24
C ALA A 42 -18.52 6.71 16.50
N LEU A 43 -18.03 5.48 16.72
CA LEU A 43 -18.44 4.62 17.83
C LEU A 43 -17.62 4.83 19.11
N SER A 44 -16.43 5.42 19.03
CA SER A 44 -15.54 5.54 20.17
C SER A 44 -15.75 6.87 20.92
N PRO A 45 -16.20 6.85 22.18
CA PRO A 45 -16.03 8.01 23.07
C PRO A 45 -14.55 8.10 23.48
N PHE A 46 -13.67 8.49 22.55
CA PHE A 46 -12.25 8.86 22.68
C PHE A 46 -11.41 8.26 23.84
N GLY A 47 -11.63 7.01 24.24
CA GLY A 47 -10.80 6.29 25.20
C GLY A 47 -9.45 5.93 24.61
N LEU A 48 -8.44 5.71 25.47
CA LEU A 48 -7.07 5.38 25.04
C LEU A 48 -7.03 4.21 24.04
N LEU A 49 -7.81 3.15 24.31
CA LEU A 49 -7.90 1.98 23.42
C LEU A 49 -8.41 2.34 22.02
N GLY A 50 -9.46 3.16 21.92
CA GLY A 50 -10.02 3.58 20.63
C GLY A 50 -9.02 4.39 19.81
N ARG A 51 -8.27 5.30 20.46
CA ARG A 51 -7.20 6.08 19.81
C ARG A 51 -6.08 5.19 19.28
N LEU A 52 -5.67 4.18 20.04
CA LEU A 52 -4.64 3.22 19.62
C LEU A 52 -5.10 2.38 18.41
N LEU A 53 -6.37 1.95 18.39
CA LEU A 53 -6.93 1.22 17.25
C LEU A 53 -6.99 2.08 15.98
N ILE A 54 -7.39 3.35 16.11
CA ILE A 54 -7.38 4.31 15.00
C ILE A 54 -5.95 4.52 14.48
N LEU A 55 -4.97 4.72 15.37
CA LEU A 55 -3.57 4.86 14.98
C LEU A 55 -3.04 3.63 14.26
N LEU A 56 -3.37 2.43 14.74
CA LEU A 56 -2.97 1.19 14.09
C LEU A 56 -3.55 1.08 12.67
N ALA A 57 -4.84 1.41 12.50
CA ALA A 57 -5.48 1.41 11.19
C ALA A 57 -4.85 2.44 10.23
N LEU A 58 -4.54 3.65 10.71
CA LEU A 58 -3.85 4.68 9.92
C LEU A 58 -2.45 4.22 9.48
N LEU A 59 -1.71 3.51 10.34
CA LEU A 59 -0.40 2.95 9.99
C LEU A 59 -0.50 1.88 8.89
N VAL A 60 -1.55 1.07 8.90
CA VAL A 60 -1.80 0.07 7.86
C VAL A 60 -2.12 0.74 6.51
N ILE A 61 -2.94 1.79 6.51
CA ILE A 61 -3.22 2.58 5.31
C ILE A 61 -1.91 3.20 4.78
N ALA A 62 -1.13 3.82 5.66
CA ALA A 62 0.14 4.46 5.30
C ALA A 62 1.15 3.47 4.71
N GLY A 63 1.33 2.31 5.34
CA GLY A 63 2.26 1.26 4.87
C GLY A 63 1.91 0.76 3.48
N ASN A 64 0.62 0.52 3.22
CA ASN A 64 0.14 0.10 1.90
C ASN A 64 0.27 1.21 0.85
N ALA A 65 -0.02 2.47 1.20
CA ALA A 65 0.16 3.60 0.29
C ALA A 65 1.64 3.81 -0.08
N ILE A 66 2.55 3.69 0.89
CA ILE A 66 4.01 3.74 0.63
C ILE A 66 4.43 2.64 -0.34
N GLN A 67 3.96 1.41 -0.14
CA GLN A 67 4.28 0.31 -1.05
C GLN A 67 3.75 0.60 -2.46
N ARG A 68 2.53 1.14 -2.57
CA ARG A 68 1.93 1.49 -3.87
C ARG A 68 2.72 2.59 -4.58
N LEU A 69 3.15 3.63 -3.86
CA LEU A 69 3.99 4.70 -4.41
C LEU A 69 5.33 4.14 -4.91
N LYS A 70 5.97 3.26 -4.12
CA LYS A 70 7.20 2.56 -4.52
C LYS A 70 6.99 1.71 -5.77
N ASP A 71 5.89 0.94 -5.81
CA ASP A 71 5.56 0.09 -6.94
C ASP A 71 5.31 0.93 -8.21
N ALA A 72 4.71 2.12 -8.08
CA ALA A 72 4.53 3.09 -9.16
C ALA A 72 5.83 3.79 -9.60
N GLY A 73 6.94 3.57 -8.87
CA GLY A 73 8.22 4.23 -9.13
C GLY A 73 8.24 5.70 -8.71
N VAL A 74 7.38 6.06 -7.76
CA VAL A 74 7.25 7.38 -7.14
C VAL A 74 7.90 7.36 -5.76
N THR A 75 8.39 8.50 -5.28
CA THR A 75 9.02 8.59 -3.97
C THR A 75 7.98 8.37 -2.84
N PRO A 76 8.29 7.58 -1.79
CA PRO A 76 7.38 7.38 -0.65
C PRO A 76 6.96 8.67 0.06
N TRP A 77 7.83 9.68 0.00
CA TRP A 77 7.62 10.99 0.60
C TRP A 77 6.40 11.74 0.06
N MET A 78 5.90 11.36 -1.12
CA MET A 78 4.66 11.91 -1.64
C MET A 78 3.44 11.58 -0.76
N LEU A 79 3.55 10.60 0.16
CA LEU A 79 2.52 10.36 1.17
C LEU A 79 2.29 11.58 2.08
N LEU A 80 3.28 12.46 2.26
CA LEU A 80 3.12 13.70 3.05
C LEU A 80 2.03 14.63 2.49
N LEU A 81 1.68 14.50 1.22
CA LEU A 81 0.55 15.22 0.61
C LEU A 81 -0.78 14.91 1.30
N TRP A 82 -0.88 13.81 2.06
CA TRP A 82 -2.04 13.50 2.89
C TRP A 82 -2.33 14.61 3.93
N PHE A 83 -1.31 15.31 4.43
CA PHE A 83 -1.51 16.42 5.37
C PHE A 83 -2.08 17.69 4.72
N ILE A 84 -2.13 17.76 3.39
CA ILE A 84 -2.69 18.89 2.65
C ILE A 84 -4.12 18.53 2.22
N PRO A 85 -5.16 19.16 2.78
CA PRO A 85 -6.54 18.81 2.49
C PRO A 85 -6.90 19.12 1.03
N PHE A 86 -7.85 18.34 0.50
CA PHE A 86 -8.39 18.43 -0.87
C PHE A 86 -7.35 18.23 -1.97
N VAL A 87 -6.47 19.21 -2.21
CA VAL A 87 -5.51 19.22 -3.31
C VAL A 87 -4.44 18.14 -3.11
N GLY A 88 -3.89 18.03 -1.91
CA GLY A 88 -2.88 17.01 -1.60
C GLY A 88 -3.44 15.60 -1.71
N LEU A 89 -4.65 15.39 -1.19
CA LEU A 89 -5.38 14.13 -1.33
C LEU A 89 -5.70 13.78 -2.80
N ALA A 90 -6.10 14.75 -3.61
CA ALA A 90 -6.38 14.53 -5.03
C ALA A 90 -5.11 14.12 -5.79
N ILE A 91 -3.99 14.83 -5.57
CA ILE A 91 -2.70 14.48 -6.16
C ILE A 91 -2.27 13.08 -5.70
N LEU A 92 -2.38 12.79 -4.40
CA LEU A 92 -2.03 11.48 -3.84
C LEU A 92 -2.88 10.36 -4.45
N ALA A 93 -4.19 10.57 -4.61
CA ALA A 93 -5.08 9.61 -5.26
C ALA A 93 -4.65 9.32 -6.71
N ILE A 94 -4.29 10.35 -7.47
CA ILE A 94 -3.77 10.19 -8.84
C ILE A 94 -2.48 9.36 -8.85
N LEU A 95 -1.56 9.62 -7.92
CA LEU A 95 -0.31 8.87 -7.82
C LEU A 95 -0.53 7.40 -7.47
N LEU A 96 -1.50 7.11 -6.60
CA LEU A 96 -1.86 5.73 -6.24
C LEU A 96 -2.55 4.97 -7.39
N LEU A 97 -3.15 5.68 -8.36
CA LEU A 97 -3.74 5.11 -9.58
C LEU A 97 -2.71 4.73 -10.64
N LEU A 98 -1.49 5.28 -10.59
CA LEU A 98 -0.43 5.02 -11.56
C LEU A 98 -0.16 3.50 -11.71
N PRO A 99 0.22 3.02 -12.90
CA PRO A 99 0.71 1.66 -13.07
C PRO A 99 1.92 1.36 -12.18
N GLY A 100 1.97 0.13 -11.66
CA GLY A 100 3.25 -0.34 -11.12
C GLY A 100 4.26 -0.50 -12.26
N ARG A 101 5.54 -0.19 -12.06
CA ARG A 101 6.58 -0.41 -13.07
C ARG A 101 6.64 -1.90 -13.40
N LYS A 102 6.58 -2.24 -14.69
CA LYS A 102 6.84 -3.60 -15.15
C LYS A 102 8.30 -3.97 -14.83
N PRO A 103 8.58 -5.24 -14.47
CA PRO A 103 9.96 -5.72 -14.48
C PRO A 103 10.60 -5.37 -15.83
N VAL A 104 11.85 -4.93 -15.83
CA VAL A 104 12.59 -4.77 -17.07
C VAL A 104 12.74 -6.17 -17.67
N ASP A 105 12.18 -6.39 -18.86
CA ASP A 105 12.45 -7.59 -19.65
C ASP A 105 13.91 -7.51 -20.10
N LEU A 106 14.82 -7.91 -19.21
CA LEU A 106 16.21 -8.09 -19.57
C LEU A 106 16.23 -9.18 -20.66
N PRO A 107 16.96 -8.98 -21.78
CA PRO A 107 17.29 -10.09 -22.65
C PRO A 107 17.83 -11.21 -21.76
N VAL A 108 17.28 -12.42 -21.87
CA VAL A 108 17.84 -13.59 -21.20
C VAL A 108 19.33 -13.56 -21.50
N ALA A 109 20.15 -13.50 -20.45
CA ALA A 109 21.59 -13.35 -20.63
C ALA A 109 22.06 -14.42 -21.64
N PRO A 110 22.82 -14.03 -22.68
CA PRO A 110 23.26 -14.99 -23.68
C PRO A 110 24.00 -16.13 -22.97
N PRO A 111 23.87 -17.39 -23.44
CA PRO A 111 24.49 -18.55 -22.79
C PRO A 111 26.03 -18.45 -22.68
N SER A 112 26.64 -17.51 -23.40
CA SER A 112 28.07 -17.16 -23.33
C SER A 112 28.42 -16.09 -22.29
N SER A 113 27.47 -15.63 -21.48
CA SER A 113 27.75 -14.63 -20.44
C SER A 113 28.68 -15.22 -19.37
N PRO A 114 29.85 -14.61 -19.11
CA PRO A 114 30.80 -15.11 -18.10
C PRO A 114 30.23 -15.03 -16.67
N TYR A 115 29.07 -14.39 -16.49
CA TYR A 115 28.36 -14.27 -15.22
C TYR A 115 27.26 -15.32 -15.03
N VAL A 116 27.04 -16.21 -16.00
CA VAL A 116 26.01 -17.29 -15.95
C VAL A 116 26.62 -18.63 -15.49
N GLY A 117 27.92 -18.70 -15.25
CA GLY A 117 28.60 -19.90 -14.73
C GLY A 117 29.18 -19.68 -13.34
N GLY A 118 28.61 -20.33 -12.31
CA GLY A 118 29.25 -20.36 -10.99
C GLY A 118 28.34 -20.72 -9.81
N LYS A 119 27.90 -21.99 -9.78
CA LYS A 119 27.17 -22.70 -8.70
C LYS A 119 25.69 -22.38 -8.51
#